data_AF-A0A1J4A0T3-F1
#
_entry.id   AF-A0A1J4A0T3-F1
#
_cell.length_a   1.000
_cell.length_b   1.000
_cell.length_c   1.000
_cell.angle_alpha   90.00
_cell.angle_beta   90.00
_cell.angle_gamma   90.00
#
_symmetry.space_group_name_H-M   'P 1'
#
loop_
_entity.id
_entity.type
_entity.pdbx_description
1 polymer ?
#
loop_
_entity_poly.entity_id
_entity_poly.type
_entity_poly.pdbx_seq_one_letter_code
_entity_poly.pdbx_strand_id
1 'polypeptide(L)'
;MEYNLKTVLKDLFINLIITFVIAFIINYFGINSDKHGWFANIIDKINFIHIFGNKTANAVVIVGLAITIFELIHDVFFDDEDEDEEDSKKN
;
A
#
# COMPACT_ATOMS: atom_id res chain seq x y z
N MET A 1 -25.12 -3.52 9.99
CA MET A 1 -23.79 -2.99 9.66
C MET A 1 -23.94 -2.02 8.51
N GLU A 2 -23.80 -0.73 8.78
CA GLU A 2 -23.56 0.23 7.71
C GLU A 2 -22.06 0.14 7.43
N TYR A 3 -21.68 -0.73 6.47
CA TYR A 3 -20.30 -0.84 6.03
C TYR A 3 -19.83 0.57 5.70
N ASN A 4 -18.85 1.08 6.44
CA ASN A 4 -18.46 2.48 6.34
C ASN A 4 -17.53 2.63 5.13
N LEU A 5 -18.08 2.30 3.95
CA LEU A 5 -17.46 2.34 2.62
C LEU A 5 -16.74 3.67 2.39
N LYS A 6 -17.28 4.75 2.99
CA LYS A 6 -16.67 6.07 2.97
C LYS A 6 -15.30 6.13 3.65
N THR A 7 -15.12 5.42 4.76
CA THR A 7 -13.84 5.32 5.49
C THR A 7 -12.85 4.49 4.69
N VAL A 8 -13.23 3.28 4.27
CA VAL A 8 -12.38 2.39 3.46
C VAL A 8 -11.92 3.07 2.16
N LEU A 9 -12.83 3.74 1.44
CA LEU A 9 -12.48 4.49 0.23
C LEU A 9 -11.57 5.69 0.51
N LYS A 10 -11.75 6.36 1.64
CA LYS A 10 -10.90 7.49 2.05
C LYS A 10 -9.48 7.02 2.35
N ASP A 11 -9.33 5.92 3.07
CA ASP A 11 -8.02 5.39 3.47
C ASP A 11 -7.28 4.82 2.26
N LEU A 12 -7.99 4.11 1.37
CA LEU A 12 -7.46 3.69 0.07
C LEU A 12 -6.97 4.87 -0.78
N PHE A 13 -7.73 5.98 -0.81
CA PHE A 13 -7.34 7.18 -1.54
C PHE A 13 -6.11 7.86 -0.94
N ILE A 14 -6.03 7.92 0.39
CA ILE A 14 -4.86 8.47 1.10
C ILE A 14 -3.61 7.64 0.80
N ASN A 15 -3.71 6.31 0.88
CA ASN A 15 -2.56 5.42 0.64
C ASN A 15 -2.07 5.49 -0.81
N LEU A 16 -2.98 5.63 -1.77
CA LEU A 16 -2.63 5.92 -3.16
C LEU A 16 -1.88 7.25 -3.29
N ILE A 17 -2.41 8.35 -2.74
CA ILE A 17 -1.74 9.66 -2.82
C ILE A 17 -0.34 9.60 -2.20
N ILE A 18 -0.21 9.06 -0.99
CA ILE A 18 1.07 8.96 -0.29
C ILE A 18 2.07 8.16 -1.11
N THR A 19 1.64 7.02 -1.65
CA THR A 19 2.47 6.17 -2.52
C THR A 19 3.01 6.96 -3.72
N PHE A 20 2.15 7.70 -4.42
CA PHE A 20 2.56 8.49 -5.58
C PHE A 20 3.44 9.69 -5.19
N VAL A 21 3.19 10.33 -4.06
CA VAL A 21 4.04 11.43 -3.55
C VAL A 21 5.44 10.93 -3.22
N ILE A 22 5.56 9.81 -2.51
CA ILE A 22 6.88 9.23 -2.17
C ILE A 22 7.63 8.83 -3.46
N ALA A 23 6.94 8.17 -4.41
CA ALA A 23 7.54 7.82 -5.69
C ALA A 23 8.00 9.05 -6.49
N PHE A 24 7.21 10.13 -6.47
CA PHE A 24 7.56 11.39 -7.12
C PHE A 24 8.81 12.02 -6.49
N ILE A 25 8.91 12.04 -5.15
CA ILE A 25 10.09 12.53 -4.43
C ILE A 25 11.32 11.70 -4.83
N ILE A 26 11.24 10.37 -4.83
CA ILE A 26 12.34 9.47 -5.21
C ILE A 26 12.79 9.74 -6.65
N ASN A 27 11.84 9.90 -7.57
CA ASN A 27 12.14 10.21 -8.96
C ASN A 27 12.77 11.60 -9.11
N TYR A 28 12.25 12.62 -8.41
CA TYR A 28 12.75 13.99 -8.45
C TYR A 28 14.18 14.12 -7.93
N PHE A 29 14.51 13.44 -6.82
CA PHE A 29 15.86 13.42 -6.27
C PHE A 29 16.80 12.43 -6.98
N GLY A 30 16.31 11.70 -7.99
CA GLY A 30 17.11 10.72 -8.73
C GLY A 30 17.64 9.59 -7.84
N ILE A 31 16.93 9.25 -6.75
CA ILE A 31 17.36 8.20 -5.84
C ILE A 31 17.24 6.87 -6.56
N ASN A 32 18.36 6.24 -6.88
CA ASN A 32 18.38 4.94 -7.56
C ASN A 32 19.04 3.88 -6.68
N SER A 33 18.32 2.81 -6.37
CA SER A 33 18.81 1.64 -5.64
C SER A 33 19.58 0.68 -6.54
N ASP A 34 20.48 1.18 -7.40
CA ASP A 34 21.34 0.38 -8.29
C ASP A 34 22.36 -0.51 -7.54
N LYS A 35 22.30 -0.59 -6.21
CA LYS A 35 23.25 -1.34 -5.38
C LYS A 35 22.55 -2.47 -4.62
N HIS A 36 22.57 -3.66 -5.23
CA HIS A 36 22.58 -4.99 -4.57
C HIS A 36 21.64 -5.20 -3.35
N GLY A 37 20.42 -4.70 -3.38
CA GLY A 37 19.39 -5.02 -2.40
C GLY A 37 18.45 -6.12 -2.90
N TRP A 38 17.93 -6.97 -2.00
CA TRP A 38 16.88 -7.93 -2.31
C TRP A 38 15.66 -7.29 -2.99
N PHE A 39 15.35 -6.04 -2.63
CA PHE A 39 14.35 -5.20 -3.29
C PHE A 39 14.64 -4.99 -4.79
N ALA A 40 15.87 -4.64 -5.18
CA ALA A 40 16.22 -4.41 -6.60
C ALA A 40 15.95 -5.66 -7.47
N ASN A 41 16.14 -6.84 -6.90
CA ASN A 41 15.92 -8.12 -7.59
C ASN A 41 14.43 -8.47 -7.76
N ILE A 42 13.57 -7.99 -6.84
CA ILE A 42 12.11 -8.08 -6.96
C ILE A 42 11.63 -7.06 -8.00
N ILE A 43 12.21 -5.86 -8.01
CA ILE A 43 11.86 -4.77 -8.91
C ILE A 43 12.17 -5.11 -10.36
N ASP A 44 13.37 -5.66 -10.65
CA ASP A 44 13.72 -6.08 -12.01
C ASP A 44 12.80 -7.21 -12.54
N LYS A 45 12.15 -7.98 -11.66
CA LYS A 45 11.15 -8.99 -12.05
C LYS A 45 9.76 -8.41 -12.27
N ILE A 46 9.40 -7.31 -11.61
CA ILE A 46 8.09 -6.67 -11.73
C ILE A 46 8.20 -5.48 -12.67
N ASN A 47 8.36 -5.77 -13.96
CA ASN A 47 8.49 -4.74 -14.99
C ASN A 47 7.13 -4.29 -15.59
N PHE A 48 6.02 -4.53 -14.89
CA PHE A 48 4.67 -4.32 -15.43
C PHE A 48 4.17 -2.87 -15.31
N ILE A 49 4.68 -2.10 -14.34
CA ILE A 49 4.28 -0.70 -14.09
C ILE A 49 5.48 0.22 -14.31
N HIS A 50 5.44 1.02 -15.38
CA HIS A 50 6.49 1.95 -15.78
C HIS A 50 5.94 3.39 -15.83
N ILE A 51 5.81 4.02 -14.66
CA ILE A 51 5.22 5.36 -14.52
C ILE A 51 6.31 6.44 -14.53
N PHE A 52 7.47 6.13 -13.96
CA PHE A 52 8.64 7.00 -13.86
C PHE A 52 9.83 6.42 -14.63
N GLY A 53 10.76 7.28 -15.05
CA GLY A 53 12.04 6.86 -15.61
C GLY A 53 12.96 6.20 -14.57
N ASN A 54 12.70 6.43 -13.29
CA ASN A 54 13.43 5.85 -12.16
C ASN A 54 12.81 4.51 -11.71
N LYS A 55 13.60 3.43 -11.76
CA LYS A 55 13.18 2.08 -11.37
C LYS A 55 12.77 1.98 -9.89
N THR A 56 13.47 2.70 -9.03
CA THR A 56 13.19 2.74 -7.57
C THR A 56 11.88 3.45 -7.28
N ALA A 57 11.53 4.50 -8.04
CA ALA A 57 10.23 5.14 -7.92
C ALA A 57 9.10 4.21 -8.34
N ASN A 58 9.25 3.50 -9.47
CA ASN A 58 8.27 2.50 -9.92
C ASN A 58 8.08 1.37 -8.90
N ALA A 59 9.17 0.92 -8.29
CA ALA A 59 9.14 -0.08 -7.23
C ALA A 59 8.29 0.33 -6.04
N VAL A 60 8.48 1.57 -5.57
CA VAL A 60 7.71 2.10 -4.46
C VAL A 60 6.23 2.19 -4.81
N VAL A 61 5.89 2.54 -6.05
CA VAL A 61 4.49 2.47 -6.51
C VAL A 61 3.93 1.06 -6.42
N ILE A 62 4.66 0.06 -6.92
CA ILE A 62 4.24 -1.35 -6.88
C ILE A 62 4.05 -1.83 -5.44
N VAL A 63 5.00 -1.55 -4.55
CA VAL A 63 4.92 -1.94 -3.14
C VAL A 63 3.76 -1.23 -2.44
N GLY A 64 3.60 0.08 -2.65
CA GLY A 64 2.49 0.84 -2.08
C GLY A 64 1.12 0.31 -2.53
N LEU A 65 0.97 0.01 -3.83
CA LEU A 65 -0.24 -0.62 -4.35
C LEU A 65 -0.50 -2.01 -3.73
N ALA A 66 0.53 -2.83 -3.54
CA ALA A 66 0.39 -4.14 -2.92
C ALA A 66 -0.07 -4.03 -1.45
N ILE A 67 0.47 -3.05 -0.70
CA ILE A 67 0.05 -2.76 0.68
C ILE A 67 -1.41 -2.31 0.70
N THR A 68 -1.80 -1.38 -0.18
CA THR A 68 -3.19 -0.90 -0.26
C THR A 68 -4.17 -2.03 -0.60
N ILE A 69 -3.81 -2.96 -1.47
CA ILE A 69 -4.64 -4.13 -1.77
C ILE A 69 -4.74 -5.05 -0.53
N PHE A 70 -3.64 -5.25 0.19
CA PHE A 70 -3.62 -6.06 1.40
C PHE A 70 -4.52 -5.46 2.50
N GLU A 71 -4.39 -4.15 2.75
CA GLU A 71 -5.24 -3.42 3.70
C GLU A 71 -6.71 -3.49 3.30
N LEU A 72 -7.03 -3.29 2.01
CA LEU A 72 -8.40 -3.44 1.52
C LEU A 72 -8.96 -4.84 1.79
N ILE A 73 -8.16 -5.89 1.58
CA ILE A 73 -8.60 -7.28 1.86
C ILE A 73 -8.77 -7.46 3.37
N HIS A 74 -7.88 -6.91 4.19
CA HIS A 74 -7.99 -6.98 5.65
C HIS A 74 -9.28 -6.31 6.14
N ASP A 75 -9.52 -5.07 5.73
CA ASP A 75 -10.69 -4.27 6.14
C ASP A 75 -12.02 -4.83 5.62
N VAL A 76 -12.01 -5.57 4.51
CA VAL A 76 -13.22 -6.17 3.92
C VAL A 76 -13.53 -7.55 4.49
N PHE A 77 -12.53 -8.33 4.84
CA PHE A 77 -12.71 -9.76 5.17
C PHE A 77 -12.37 -10.12 6.61
N PHE A 78 -11.60 -9.30 7.33
CA PHE A 78 -11.07 -9.64 8.66
C PHE A 78 -11.43 -8.64 9.77
N ASP A 79 -11.90 -7.43 9.43
CA ASP A 79 -12.31 -6.41 10.41
C ASP A 79 -13.69 -6.68 11.06
N ASP A 80 -14.36 -7.77 10.66
CA ASP A 80 -15.64 -8.24 11.23
C ASP A 80 -15.47 -9.12 12.49
N GLU A 81 -14.24 -9.49 12.89
CA GLU A 81 -14.02 -10.47 13.99
C GLU A 81 -13.78 -9.86 15.39
N ASP A 82 -13.63 -8.55 15.54
CA ASP A 82 -13.21 -7.92 16.80
C ASP A 82 -14.35 -7.31 17.67
N GLU A 83 -15.61 -7.34 17.22
CA GLU A 83 -16.73 -6.73 17.96
C GLU A 83 -17.49 -7.68 18.93
N ASP A 84 -17.14 -8.97 19.02
CA ASP A 84 -17.92 -9.95 19.81
C ASP A 84 -17.33 -10.29 21.21
N GLU A 85 -16.17 -9.74 21.62
CA GLU A 85 -15.54 -10.11 22.90
C GLU A 85 -15.73 -9.12 24.08
N GLU A 86 -16.33 -7.93 23.90
CA GLU A 86 -16.46 -6.97 25.02
C GLU A 86 -17.76 -7.09 25.85
N ASP A 87 -18.79 -7.79 25.39
CA ASP A 87 -20.06 -7.93 26.15
C ASP A 87 -20.06 -9.08 27.18
N SER A 88 -19.00 -9.90 27.24
CA SER A 88 -18.89 -11.00 28.21
C SER A 88 -18.34 -10.58 29.58
N LYS A 89 -17.89 -9.32 29.77
CA LYS A 89 -17.33 -8.83 31.05
C LYS A 89 -18.32 -8.04 31.91
N LYS A 90 -19.59 -7.98 31.51
CA LYS A 90 -20.69 -7.46 32.34
C LYS A 90 -21.79 -8.51 32.49
N ASN A 91 -21.51 -9.57 33.24
CA ASN A 91 -22.52 -10.28 34.03
C ASN A 91 -21.86 -10.98 35.22
#